data_AF-A0A663EAM0-F1
#
_entry.id   AF-A0A663EAM0-F1
#
_cell.length_a   1.000
_cell.length_b   1.000
_cell.length_c   1.000
_cell.angle_alpha   90.00
_cell.angle_beta   90.00
_cell.angle_gamma   90.00
#
_symmetry.space_group_name_H-M   'P 1'
#
loop_
_entity.id
_entity.type
_entity.pdbx_description
1 polymer ?
#
loop_
_entity_poly.entity_id
_entity_poly.type
_entity_poly.pdbx_seq_one_letter_code
_entity_poly.pdbx_strand_id
1 'polypeptide(L)'
;MVNSALTLQVLPLVVLLGNTHLCASHFFFFIDLLHDQADEYEYYDEYAQPEQDPFLQQQSSEDPDWFEAFFGYSDTGKADPCSSNPCKNNGRCENRGSSFSCLCPEPYAGTTCEKVKNMCLEKRCHGGDCLVTLTPPYFQCRCNHPYKTPDCQRASSPCRPNPCKNGGICIRHRIRSKFTCKCPEPFSGRFCEIGPDDCYEKASSKYRGSVNQAVNGKTCLHWNSHVLLDYPINAFMEDADSYGIGEHNFCRNPDEDEKPWCYIRKSHKVEWDFCDVSPCSGTAEESLWPTDSSTDPPGSNEIFKTCGQPEIQRTLKRIYGGAKTTAGKHPWVASLQIKTSKRNTHICGGVLIKACWVLTAGHCIEQPAENLQVALGKQNLKKREHQEQVFDVEKIIVHYKYREKDGVPHNDIALLKLKPVDGHCAVETKYVKTACLPHFFFPVGTDCFISGWGMTETDEESHQLLDANVKLISQKKCSAPRAYDHILDESMFCAGNLRRPGADSCQGDSGGPLTCVENGSYYVYGLVSWGDGCGLKNKPGVYTQVTTFLSWIKSKIQSESRSLH
;
A
#
# COMPACT_ATOMS: atom_id res chain seq x y z
N MET A 1 76.00 11.70 -11.97
CA MET A 1 75.95 13.17 -12.14
C MET A 1 74.90 13.68 -11.17
N VAL A 2 75.25 14.58 -10.25
CA VAL A 2 74.82 16.00 -10.26
C VAL A 2 73.28 16.09 -10.12
N ASN A 3 72.74 16.18 -8.89
CA ASN A 3 72.43 17.41 -8.11
C ASN A 3 71.12 18.10 -8.61
N SER A 4 70.32 18.80 -7.79
CA SER A 4 70.56 19.36 -6.45
C SER A 4 69.26 19.68 -5.67
N ALA A 5 69.36 19.83 -4.34
CA ALA A 5 68.67 20.84 -3.48
C ALA A 5 67.11 20.86 -3.40
N LEU A 6 66.43 21.17 -2.28
CA LEU A 6 66.74 21.44 -0.86
C LEU A 6 65.41 21.14 -0.06
N THR A 7 65.10 21.44 1.23
CA THR A 7 65.65 22.28 2.31
C THR A 7 65.21 21.73 3.69
N LEU A 8 65.77 22.25 4.80
CA LEU A 8 65.15 22.27 6.15
C LEU A 8 64.46 23.67 6.33
N GLN A 9 63.84 24.13 7.43
CA GLN A 9 63.78 23.82 8.88
C GLN A 9 62.44 24.50 9.38
N VAL A 10 61.99 24.70 10.63
CA VAL A 10 62.49 24.63 12.04
C VAL A 10 61.31 24.22 12.95
N LEU A 11 61.57 23.97 14.25
CA LEU A 11 60.59 23.79 15.33
C LEU A 11 61.04 24.59 16.57
N PRO A 12 60.14 25.21 17.35
CA PRO A 12 60.42 25.34 18.79
C PRO A 12 59.21 25.11 19.72
N LEU A 13 59.48 24.60 20.91
CA LEU A 13 58.60 24.74 22.08
C LEU A 13 58.70 26.15 22.65
N VAL A 14 57.62 26.61 23.31
CA VAL A 14 57.72 27.55 24.44
C VAL A 14 56.83 27.05 25.59
N VAL A 15 57.42 26.97 26.78
CA VAL A 15 56.75 26.82 28.07
C VAL A 15 56.92 28.16 28.81
N LEU A 16 56.00 28.54 29.70
CA LEU A 16 56.27 29.27 30.96
C LEU A 16 54.95 29.60 31.69
N LEU A 17 54.90 29.21 32.98
CA LEU A 17 54.33 29.88 34.18
C LEU A 17 53.05 30.73 34.11
N GLY A 18 52.29 30.71 35.21
CA GLY A 18 51.24 31.70 35.53
C GLY A 18 51.36 32.19 36.98
N ASN A 19 50.53 33.17 37.38
CA ASN A 19 50.21 33.47 38.79
C ASN A 19 49.17 34.62 38.95
N THR A 20 48.20 34.44 39.88
CA THR A 20 47.59 35.51 40.72
C THR A 20 46.76 36.65 40.05
N HIS A 21 45.87 37.44 40.70
CA HIS A 21 45.24 37.44 42.04
C HIS A 21 43.94 38.29 42.04
N LEU A 22 43.03 38.09 43.02
CA LEU A 22 41.95 39.01 43.48
C LEU A 22 40.79 39.22 42.46
N CYS A 23 39.53 39.53 42.82
CA CYS A 23 38.82 39.75 44.10
C CYS A 23 37.30 39.40 43.86
N ALA A 24 36.33 39.42 44.80
CA ALA A 24 36.24 39.82 46.22
C ALA A 24 35.15 38.99 46.97
N SER A 25 34.68 39.46 48.12
CA SER A 25 33.66 38.84 49.00
C SER A 25 32.37 39.66 49.18
N HIS A 26 31.24 39.02 49.49
CA HIS A 26 30.39 39.26 50.69
C HIS A 26 29.16 38.30 50.64
N PHE A 27 29.04 37.33 51.55
CA PHE A 27 28.46 37.42 52.90
C PHE A 27 26.93 37.63 52.96
N PHE A 28 26.21 36.61 53.42
CA PHE A 28 25.37 36.70 54.63
C PHE A 28 25.25 35.31 55.29
N PHE A 29 25.23 35.28 56.62
CA PHE A 29 25.01 34.10 57.47
C PHE A 29 23.61 34.17 58.09
N PHE A 30 23.06 33.01 58.46
CA PHE A 30 22.31 32.85 59.71
C PHE A 30 22.70 31.52 60.35
N ILE A 31 22.54 31.42 61.68
CA ILE A 31 23.14 30.38 62.54
C ILE A 31 22.05 29.60 63.30
N ASP A 32 22.43 28.40 63.75
CA ASP A 32 21.69 27.37 64.49
C ASP A 32 20.89 27.85 65.72
N LEU A 33 19.97 26.99 66.19
CA LEU A 33 19.96 26.54 67.60
C LEU A 33 19.15 25.25 67.83
N LEU A 34 19.29 24.64 69.02
CA LEU A 34 18.96 23.24 69.35
C LEU A 34 17.84 23.10 70.39
N HIS A 35 17.03 22.03 70.29
CA HIS A 35 16.59 21.03 71.30
C HIS A 35 15.45 20.19 70.66
N ASP A 36 15.35 18.86 70.70
CA ASP A 36 15.74 17.82 71.66
C ASP A 36 14.80 17.68 72.88
N GLN A 37 13.91 16.67 72.85
CA GLN A 37 13.92 15.49 73.75
C GLN A 37 12.74 14.53 73.39
N ALA A 38 12.79 13.26 73.84
CA ALA A 38 11.76 12.23 73.63
C ALA A 38 10.87 12.03 74.89
N ASP A 39 9.82 11.20 74.77
CA ASP A 39 9.59 9.99 75.60
C ASP A 39 8.27 9.25 75.21
N GLU A 40 7.92 8.19 75.93
CA GLU A 40 7.31 6.92 75.46
C GLU A 40 5.86 6.63 75.99
N TYR A 41 5.30 5.45 75.66
CA TYR A 41 4.18 4.69 76.30
C TYR A 41 2.78 4.56 75.63
N GLU A 42 2.45 3.29 75.29
CA GLU A 42 1.22 2.44 75.47
C GLU A 42 -0.17 3.08 75.75
N TYR A 43 -1.37 2.51 75.50
CA TYR A 43 -1.98 1.35 74.79
C TYR A 43 -3.38 1.17 75.47
N TYR A 44 -4.52 1.16 74.75
CA TYR A 44 -5.70 0.25 74.95
C TYR A 44 -6.92 0.63 74.07
N ASP A 45 -7.72 -0.37 73.69
CA ASP A 45 -9.03 -0.26 73.02
C ASP A 45 -10.16 0.22 73.95
N GLU A 46 -11.29 0.68 73.38
CA GLU A 46 -12.66 0.24 73.76
C GLU A 46 -13.70 0.67 72.69
N TYR A 47 -14.80 -0.09 72.57
CA TYR A 47 -15.84 -0.08 71.53
C TYR A 47 -16.63 1.22 71.31
N ALA A 48 -17.19 1.34 70.09
CA ALA A 48 -18.31 2.23 69.78
C ALA A 48 -19.67 1.49 69.78
N GLN A 49 -20.72 2.14 70.26
CA GLN A 49 -22.14 1.82 70.00
C GLN A 49 -22.93 3.12 69.72
N PRO A 50 -24.05 3.08 68.95
CA PRO A 50 -24.67 4.27 68.39
C PRO A 50 -25.96 4.73 69.11
N GLU A 51 -26.32 5.99 68.93
CA GLU A 51 -27.70 6.48 69.11
C GLU A 51 -28.26 7.02 67.79
N GLN A 52 -29.60 7.03 67.68
CA GLN A 52 -30.36 7.40 66.48
C GLN A 52 -31.14 8.69 66.74
N ASP A 53 -31.29 9.54 65.72
CA ASP A 53 -32.43 10.48 65.64
C ASP A 53 -32.87 10.59 64.16
N PRO A 54 -34.17 10.53 63.81
CA PRO A 54 -34.60 10.25 62.44
C PRO A 54 -35.37 11.39 61.73
N PHE A 55 -35.82 11.10 60.50
CA PHE A 55 -36.82 11.82 59.70
C PHE A 55 -36.47 13.20 59.12
N LEU A 56 -36.18 13.21 57.81
CA LEU A 56 -36.95 14.06 56.86
C LEU A 56 -36.98 13.49 55.42
N GLN A 57 -37.99 12.65 55.20
CA GLN A 57 -38.74 12.39 53.95
C GLN A 57 -38.06 12.54 52.56
N GLN A 58 -37.81 11.37 51.95
CA GLN A 58 -38.60 10.86 50.81
C GLN A 58 -38.54 11.61 49.44
N GLN A 59 -37.72 11.09 48.51
CA GLN A 59 -38.25 10.59 47.23
C GLN A 59 -37.33 9.54 46.55
N SER A 60 -37.95 8.58 45.85
CA SER A 60 -37.47 7.63 44.80
C SER A 60 -36.03 7.73 44.25
N SER A 61 -35.34 6.63 43.87
CA SER A 61 -35.64 5.17 43.91
C SER A 61 -34.40 4.34 43.50
N GLU A 62 -34.44 3.03 43.76
CA GLU A 62 -33.78 1.90 43.02
C GLU A 62 -33.25 2.27 41.60
N ASP A 63 -32.09 1.84 41.07
CA ASP A 63 -30.97 0.91 41.43
C ASP A 63 -29.88 1.06 40.29
N PRO A 64 -28.76 0.30 40.11
CA PRO A 64 -27.85 -0.44 41.00
C PRO A 64 -26.35 -0.04 40.87
N ASP A 65 -25.49 -0.71 41.65
CA ASP A 65 -24.03 -0.72 41.55
C ASP A 65 -23.46 -1.11 40.17
N TRP A 66 -22.79 -0.17 39.50
CA TRP A 66 -21.81 -0.47 38.45
C TRP A 66 -20.58 0.47 38.45
N PHE A 67 -20.61 1.54 39.25
CA PHE A 67 -19.66 2.65 39.15
C PHE A 67 -18.26 2.32 39.69
N GLU A 68 -18.18 1.61 40.83
CA GLU A 68 -16.88 1.27 41.45
C GLU A 68 -16.08 0.21 40.67
N ALA A 69 -16.74 -0.64 39.87
CA ALA A 69 -16.08 -1.66 39.06
C ALA A 69 -15.32 -1.09 37.84
N PHE A 70 -15.54 0.17 37.46
CA PHE A 70 -14.98 0.76 36.24
C PHE A 70 -13.74 1.66 36.49
N PHE A 71 -13.59 2.24 37.67
CA PHE A 71 -12.49 3.14 38.02
C PHE A 71 -11.36 2.43 38.77
N GLY A 72 -10.89 1.32 38.19
CA GLY A 72 -9.70 0.60 38.68
C GLY A 72 -8.46 1.50 38.71
N TYR A 73 -7.97 1.81 39.91
CA TYR A 73 -6.88 2.74 40.14
C TYR A 73 -5.52 2.13 39.72
N SER A 74 -4.84 2.77 38.78
CA SER A 74 -3.42 2.56 38.45
C SER A 74 -2.91 3.91 37.94
N ASP A 75 -2.11 4.64 38.71
CA ASP A 75 -0.67 4.42 38.94
C ASP A 75 0.16 4.60 37.65
N THR A 76 1.43 4.98 37.80
CA THR A 76 2.36 5.37 36.73
C THR A 76 2.91 4.19 35.92
N GLY A 77 2.02 3.25 35.58
CA GLY A 77 2.28 2.05 34.79
C GLY A 77 2.81 2.35 33.39
N LYS A 78 4.13 2.35 33.26
CA LYS A 78 4.85 2.52 31.99
C LYS A 78 4.53 1.35 31.05
N ALA A 79 3.61 1.59 30.11
CA ALA A 79 3.01 0.55 29.26
C ALA A 79 4.06 -0.32 28.55
N ASP A 80 3.99 -1.64 28.74
CA ASP A 80 5.00 -2.58 28.24
C ASP A 80 5.01 -2.62 26.69
N PRO A 81 6.10 -2.21 26.04
CA PRO A 81 6.19 -2.18 24.58
C PRO A 81 6.26 -3.57 23.92
N CYS A 82 6.49 -4.64 24.69
CA CYS A 82 6.41 -6.02 24.21
C CYS A 82 4.99 -6.59 24.23
N SER A 83 3.98 -5.90 24.77
CA SER A 83 2.59 -6.39 24.88
C SER A 83 1.96 -6.82 23.55
N SER A 84 2.40 -6.25 22.43
CA SER A 84 1.94 -6.60 21.07
C SER A 84 2.94 -7.44 20.26
N ASN A 85 3.98 -7.98 20.91
CA ASN A 85 5.20 -8.57 20.33
C ASN A 85 5.65 -7.92 18.99
N PRO A 86 6.36 -6.78 19.02
CA PRO A 86 6.83 -6.09 17.82
C PRO A 86 7.89 -6.88 16.99
N CYS A 87 8.37 -8.02 17.48
CA CYS A 87 9.40 -8.83 16.80
C CYS A 87 8.78 -9.78 15.76
N LYS A 88 9.21 -9.66 14.51
CA LYS A 88 8.91 -10.58 13.39
C LYS A 88 9.69 -11.89 13.54
N ASN A 89 9.40 -12.86 12.67
CA ASN A 89 10.21 -14.07 12.45
C ASN A 89 10.57 -14.84 13.74
N ASN A 90 9.58 -15.01 14.61
CA ASN A 90 9.70 -15.67 15.93
C ASN A 90 10.76 -15.05 16.86
N GLY A 91 11.14 -13.79 16.65
CA GLY A 91 11.97 -13.02 17.56
C GLY A 91 11.32 -12.88 18.95
N ARG A 92 12.13 -12.96 20.01
CA ARG A 92 11.69 -12.78 21.40
C ARG A 92 11.86 -11.33 21.82
N CYS A 93 10.77 -10.68 22.21
CA CYS A 93 10.79 -9.32 22.73
C CYS A 93 11.31 -9.26 24.18
N GLU A 94 12.14 -8.26 24.47
CA GLU A 94 12.59 -7.86 25.80
C GLU A 94 12.18 -6.41 26.07
N ASN A 95 11.46 -6.18 27.17
CA ASN A 95 11.09 -4.84 27.61
C ASN A 95 12.33 -4.08 28.13
N ARG A 96 12.57 -2.88 27.60
CA ARG A 96 13.65 -1.95 27.99
C ARG A 96 13.06 -0.62 28.50
N GLY A 97 11.97 -0.71 29.26
CA GLY A 97 11.30 0.38 29.98
C GLY A 97 10.41 1.25 29.10
N SER A 98 11.01 2.04 28.22
CA SER A 98 10.29 2.91 27.25
C SER A 98 10.51 2.51 25.80
N SER A 99 11.29 1.46 25.58
CA SER A 99 11.58 0.85 24.29
C SER A 99 11.63 -0.67 24.47
N PHE A 100 11.72 -1.41 23.38
CA PHE A 100 11.91 -2.85 23.38
C PHE A 100 13.24 -3.22 22.70
N SER A 101 13.67 -4.46 22.87
CA SER A 101 14.72 -5.10 22.08
C SER A 101 14.22 -6.45 21.58
N CYS A 102 14.65 -6.87 20.39
CA CYS A 102 14.27 -8.17 19.83
C CYS A 102 15.49 -9.10 19.77
N LEU A 103 15.41 -10.23 20.49
CA LEU A 103 16.36 -11.33 20.34
C LEU A 103 15.96 -12.16 19.10
N CYS A 104 16.73 -12.03 18.03
CA CYS A 104 16.46 -12.72 16.77
C CYS A 104 17.06 -14.13 16.76
N PRO A 105 16.27 -15.18 16.43
CA PRO A 105 16.84 -16.49 16.11
C PRO A 105 17.63 -16.40 14.80
N GLU A 106 18.72 -17.16 14.65
CA GLU A 106 19.38 -17.25 13.34
C GLU A 106 18.44 -17.91 12.31
N PRO A 107 18.45 -17.47 11.03
CA PRO A 107 19.37 -16.51 10.42
C PRO A 107 18.85 -15.06 10.44
N TYR A 108 17.90 -14.68 11.29
CA TYR A 108 17.28 -13.36 11.26
C TYR A 108 18.11 -12.26 11.95
N ALA A 109 17.91 -11.02 11.52
CA ALA A 109 18.59 -9.82 11.99
C ALA A 109 17.71 -8.57 11.78
N GLY A 110 18.16 -7.43 12.28
CA GLY A 110 17.42 -6.17 12.26
C GLY A 110 16.88 -5.79 13.65
N THR A 111 16.21 -4.64 13.78
CA THR A 111 15.71 -4.15 15.08
C THR A 111 14.41 -4.82 15.50
N THR A 112 13.65 -5.37 14.55
CA THR A 112 12.44 -6.17 14.78
C THR A 112 12.58 -7.59 14.20
N CYS A 113 13.82 -8.06 13.95
CA CYS A 113 14.12 -9.33 13.28
C CYS A 113 13.54 -9.44 11.86
N GLU A 114 13.42 -8.30 11.18
CA GLU A 114 12.74 -8.14 9.90
C GLU A 114 13.57 -8.54 8.68
N LYS A 115 14.86 -8.85 8.84
CA LYS A 115 15.80 -9.18 7.75
C LYS A 115 16.42 -10.56 7.93
N VAL A 116 16.89 -11.14 6.84
CA VAL A 116 17.71 -12.36 6.86
C VAL A 116 19.19 -12.00 6.66
N LYS A 117 20.04 -12.51 7.55
CA LYS A 117 21.50 -12.34 7.56
C LYS A 117 22.14 -13.05 6.36
N ASN A 118 23.15 -12.43 5.76
CA ASN A 118 23.90 -13.04 4.66
C ASN A 118 24.87 -14.11 5.18
N MET A 119 24.39 -15.36 5.26
CA MET A 119 25.16 -16.52 5.72
C MET A 119 26.23 -17.00 4.71
N CYS A 120 26.27 -16.39 3.52
CA CYS A 120 27.16 -16.74 2.41
C CYS A 120 28.47 -15.94 2.35
N LEU A 121 28.64 -14.86 3.14
CA LEU A 121 29.76 -13.91 3.02
C LEU A 121 31.17 -14.54 3.01
N GLU A 122 31.36 -15.64 3.73
CA GLU A 122 32.64 -16.36 3.81
C GLU A 122 32.64 -17.71 3.06
N LYS A 123 31.53 -18.08 2.42
CA LYS A 123 31.31 -19.44 1.88
C LYS A 123 31.68 -19.50 0.39
N ARG A 124 32.51 -20.48 0.01
CA ARG A 124 33.03 -20.62 -1.36
C ARG A 124 32.32 -21.74 -2.11
N CYS A 125 31.28 -21.39 -2.87
CA CYS A 125 30.63 -22.30 -3.82
C CYS A 125 31.33 -22.22 -5.18
N HIS A 126 32.35 -23.04 -5.42
CA HIS A 126 33.32 -22.85 -6.52
C HIS A 126 32.68 -22.80 -7.92
N GLY A 127 31.99 -23.87 -8.31
CA GLY A 127 31.24 -23.98 -9.57
C GLY A 127 29.73 -23.80 -9.38
N GLY A 128 29.30 -22.93 -8.46
CA GLY A 128 27.89 -22.80 -8.07
C GLY A 128 27.55 -21.44 -7.49
N ASP A 129 26.31 -21.29 -7.07
CA ASP A 129 25.80 -20.11 -6.38
C ASP A 129 25.51 -20.44 -4.92
N CYS A 130 25.87 -19.52 -4.00
CA CYS A 130 25.53 -19.67 -2.59
C CYS A 130 24.10 -19.17 -2.35
N LEU A 131 23.27 -20.03 -1.78
CA LEU A 131 21.89 -19.76 -1.39
C LEU A 131 21.81 -19.71 0.14
N VAL A 132 20.96 -18.84 0.67
CA VAL A 132 20.63 -18.81 2.10
C VAL A 132 19.43 -19.74 2.33
N THR A 133 19.36 -20.38 3.51
CA THR A 133 18.27 -21.27 3.91
C THR A 133 17.77 -20.89 5.30
N LEU A 134 16.50 -21.17 5.61
CA LEU A 134 15.95 -20.93 6.95
C LEU A 134 16.23 -22.07 7.94
N THR A 135 16.76 -23.20 7.46
CA THR A 135 17.21 -24.33 8.28
C THR A 135 18.74 -24.35 8.42
N PRO A 136 19.30 -24.78 9.57
CA PRO A 136 20.74 -25.00 9.75
C PRO A 136 21.33 -25.90 8.65
N PRO A 137 22.51 -25.57 8.07
CA PRO A 137 23.48 -24.56 8.49
C PRO A 137 23.21 -23.14 7.96
N TYR A 138 21.98 -22.85 7.52
CA TYR A 138 21.50 -21.56 6.99
C TYR A 138 22.11 -21.12 5.64
N PHE A 139 22.88 -21.99 4.99
CA PHE A 139 23.32 -21.81 3.61
C PHE A 139 23.46 -23.15 2.88
N GLN A 140 23.35 -23.13 1.56
CA GLN A 140 23.68 -24.27 0.69
C GLN A 140 24.32 -23.79 -0.63
N CYS A 141 25.29 -24.54 -1.15
CA CYS A 141 25.84 -24.28 -2.48
C CYS A 141 25.03 -25.01 -3.56
N ARG A 142 24.37 -24.25 -4.43
CA ARG A 142 23.71 -24.79 -5.62
C ARG A 142 24.70 -24.92 -6.76
N CYS A 143 25.16 -26.14 -7.01
CA CYS A 143 26.16 -26.39 -8.03
C CYS A 143 25.57 -26.37 -9.45
N ASN A 144 26.20 -25.61 -10.33
CA ASN A 144 25.88 -25.61 -11.75
C ASN A 144 26.42 -26.90 -12.38
N HIS A 145 25.62 -27.65 -13.14
CA HIS A 145 26.10 -28.86 -13.81
C HIS A 145 27.29 -28.52 -14.74
N PRO A 146 28.44 -29.24 -14.67
CA PRO A 146 28.62 -30.58 -14.08
C PRO A 146 29.18 -30.64 -12.64
N TYR A 147 29.27 -29.53 -11.90
CA TYR A 147 29.85 -29.51 -10.55
C TYR A 147 28.98 -30.23 -9.49
N LYS A 148 29.64 -30.87 -8.52
CA LYS A 148 29.00 -31.66 -7.44
C LYS A 148 28.94 -30.93 -6.10
N THR A 149 27.88 -31.20 -5.34
CA THR A 149 27.74 -30.82 -3.93
C THR A 149 28.84 -31.45 -3.04
N PRO A 150 29.15 -30.88 -1.86
CA PRO A 150 28.48 -29.74 -1.20
C PRO A 150 29.11 -28.36 -1.49
N ASP A 151 30.28 -28.29 -2.13
CA ASP A 151 31.07 -27.06 -2.31
C ASP A 151 31.23 -26.62 -3.78
N CYS A 152 30.74 -27.43 -4.71
CA CYS A 152 30.87 -27.24 -6.16
C CYS A 152 32.32 -27.23 -6.67
N GLN A 153 33.28 -27.76 -5.91
CA GLN A 153 34.70 -27.80 -6.29
C GLN A 153 34.98 -28.87 -7.37
N ARG A 154 34.28 -30.01 -7.32
CA ARG A 154 34.56 -31.17 -8.19
C ARG A 154 33.56 -31.28 -9.35
N ALA A 155 34.07 -31.25 -10.58
CA ALA A 155 33.27 -31.49 -11.78
C ALA A 155 33.07 -32.98 -12.07
N SER A 156 31.88 -33.35 -12.53
CA SER A 156 31.56 -34.65 -13.13
C SER A 156 31.78 -34.64 -14.66
N SER A 157 31.53 -35.77 -15.33
CA SER A 157 31.48 -35.79 -16.80
C SER A 157 30.14 -35.19 -17.27
N PRO A 158 30.12 -34.16 -18.14
CA PRO A 158 28.88 -33.44 -18.45
C PRO A 158 27.74 -34.31 -19.01
N CYS A 159 28.06 -35.45 -19.62
CA CYS A 159 27.07 -36.38 -20.20
C CYS A 159 27.14 -37.80 -19.62
N ARG A 160 27.79 -38.02 -18.46
CA ARG A 160 27.82 -39.33 -17.79
C ARG A 160 27.67 -39.18 -16.26
N PRO A 161 26.48 -39.52 -15.68
CA PRO A 161 25.25 -39.94 -16.35
C PRO A 161 24.68 -38.85 -17.28
N ASN A 162 23.76 -39.22 -18.18
CA ASN A 162 23.05 -38.25 -19.01
C ASN A 162 22.22 -37.31 -18.10
N PRO A 163 22.46 -35.97 -18.11
CA PRO A 163 21.72 -35.05 -17.27
C PRO A 163 20.35 -34.66 -17.86
N CYS A 164 20.14 -34.91 -19.15
CA CYS A 164 18.94 -34.51 -19.87
C CYS A 164 17.74 -35.38 -19.46
N LYS A 165 16.60 -34.72 -19.23
CA LYS A 165 15.30 -35.30 -18.91
C LYS A 165 14.56 -35.68 -20.19
N ASN A 166 13.39 -36.32 -20.03
CA ASN A 166 12.39 -36.52 -21.08
C ASN A 166 12.96 -37.07 -22.41
N GLY A 167 13.90 -38.02 -22.34
CA GLY A 167 14.54 -38.65 -23.51
C GLY A 167 15.65 -37.83 -24.19
N GLY A 168 16.00 -36.64 -23.67
CA GLY A 168 17.00 -35.75 -24.27
C GLY A 168 18.40 -36.35 -24.40
N ILE A 169 19.09 -35.98 -25.48
CA ILE A 169 20.43 -36.51 -25.83
C ILE A 169 21.50 -35.48 -25.43
N CYS A 170 22.39 -35.83 -24.50
CA CYS A 170 23.49 -34.96 -24.09
C CYS A 170 24.65 -34.96 -25.10
N ILE A 171 24.93 -33.79 -25.67
CA ILE A 171 26.03 -33.53 -26.58
C ILE A 171 27.15 -32.82 -25.82
N ARG A 172 28.33 -33.45 -25.72
CA ARG A 172 29.54 -32.85 -25.13
C ARG A 172 30.21 -31.88 -26.12
N HIS A 173 30.68 -30.73 -25.64
CA HIS A 173 31.49 -29.80 -26.44
C HIS A 173 32.99 -30.03 -26.21
N ARG A 174 33.85 -29.30 -26.94
CA ARG A 174 35.33 -29.32 -26.75
C ARG A 174 35.76 -28.84 -25.35
N ILE A 175 35.00 -27.94 -24.73
CA ILE A 175 35.26 -27.44 -23.37
C ILE A 175 34.71 -28.44 -22.35
N ARG A 176 35.57 -28.92 -21.42
CA ARG A 176 35.24 -30.00 -20.46
C ARG A 176 34.00 -29.79 -19.58
N SER A 177 33.56 -28.54 -19.39
CA SER A 177 32.36 -28.18 -18.62
C SER A 177 31.12 -27.88 -19.47
N LYS A 178 31.25 -27.76 -20.80
CA LYS A 178 30.15 -27.36 -21.69
C LYS A 178 29.48 -28.58 -22.34
N PHE A 179 28.16 -28.63 -22.24
CA PHE A 179 27.27 -29.60 -22.85
C PHE A 179 26.05 -28.87 -23.44
N THR A 180 25.29 -29.59 -24.27
CA THR A 180 23.96 -29.17 -24.73
C THR A 180 23.06 -30.40 -24.72
N CYS A 181 21.86 -30.29 -24.16
CA CYS A 181 20.83 -31.31 -24.36
C CYS A 181 20.11 -31.04 -25.70
N LYS A 182 20.06 -32.03 -26.60
CA LYS A 182 19.10 -32.03 -27.70
C LYS A 182 17.80 -32.64 -27.17
N CYS A 183 16.77 -31.82 -27.05
CA CYS A 183 15.46 -32.26 -26.59
C CYS A 183 14.65 -32.88 -27.73
N PRO A 184 13.85 -33.93 -27.47
CA PRO A 184 12.76 -34.30 -28.36
C PRO A 184 11.61 -33.32 -28.17
N GLU A 185 10.93 -32.98 -29.27
CA GLU A 185 9.68 -32.21 -29.20
C GLU A 185 8.61 -33.03 -28.43
N PRO A 186 7.74 -32.38 -27.63
CA PRO A 186 7.61 -30.93 -27.43
C PRO A 186 8.41 -30.38 -26.23
N PHE A 187 9.42 -31.09 -25.71
CA PHE A 187 10.16 -30.67 -24.51
C PHE A 187 11.25 -29.62 -24.80
N SER A 188 11.45 -28.70 -23.86
CA SER A 188 12.41 -27.60 -23.96
C SER A 188 13.21 -27.38 -22.66
N GLY A 189 14.06 -26.35 -22.63
CA GLY A 189 14.90 -26.03 -21.48
C GLY A 189 16.31 -26.63 -21.52
N ARG A 190 17.16 -26.17 -20.60
CA ARG A 190 18.61 -26.49 -20.57
C ARG A 190 18.90 -27.98 -20.39
N PHE A 191 18.00 -28.69 -19.73
CA PHE A 191 18.03 -30.12 -19.48
C PHE A 191 16.83 -30.87 -20.08
N CYS A 192 16.05 -30.26 -20.98
CA CYS A 192 14.79 -30.82 -21.50
C CYS A 192 13.74 -31.05 -20.40
N GLU A 193 13.77 -30.23 -19.35
CA GLU A 193 12.91 -30.36 -18.17
C GLU A 193 11.53 -29.71 -18.35
N ILE A 194 11.40 -28.75 -19.26
CA ILE A 194 10.17 -27.98 -19.52
C ILE A 194 9.28 -28.80 -20.46
N GLY A 195 8.00 -28.98 -20.09
CA GLY A 195 6.99 -29.71 -20.86
C GLY A 195 6.08 -28.81 -21.70
N PRO A 196 5.20 -29.38 -22.55
CA PRO A 196 4.25 -28.61 -23.35
C PRO A 196 3.21 -27.88 -22.49
N ASP A 197 2.86 -28.46 -21.33
CA ASP A 197 1.91 -27.90 -20.36
C ASP A 197 2.54 -26.82 -19.46
N ASP A 198 3.85 -26.55 -19.59
CA ASP A 198 4.58 -25.55 -18.80
C ASP A 198 4.45 -24.14 -19.42
N CYS A 199 3.19 -23.73 -19.60
CA CYS A 199 2.77 -22.49 -20.24
C CYS A 199 2.17 -21.51 -19.21
N TYR A 200 1.95 -20.26 -19.61
CA TYR A 200 1.21 -19.28 -18.80
C TYR A 200 -0.16 -18.94 -19.41
N GLU A 201 -1.19 -18.88 -18.57
CA GLU A 201 -2.50 -18.35 -18.92
C GLU A 201 -2.48 -16.82 -19.04
N LYS A 202 -3.58 -16.20 -19.50
CA LYS A 202 -3.74 -14.74 -19.58
C LYS A 202 -3.45 -13.99 -18.27
N ALA A 203 -3.53 -14.66 -17.12
CA ALA A 203 -3.09 -14.16 -15.82
C ALA A 203 -1.72 -14.75 -15.45
N SER A 204 -0.65 -14.17 -15.98
CA SER A 204 0.75 -14.61 -15.78
C SER A 204 1.18 -14.67 -14.31
N SER A 205 0.55 -13.92 -13.39
CA SER A 205 0.81 -13.98 -11.93
C SER A 205 0.44 -15.31 -11.28
N LYS A 206 -0.40 -16.13 -11.93
CA LYS A 206 -0.72 -17.51 -11.50
C LYS A 206 0.29 -18.56 -11.99
N TYR A 207 1.26 -18.20 -12.82
CA TYR A 207 2.25 -19.15 -13.33
C TYR A 207 3.07 -19.78 -12.19
N ARG A 208 3.04 -21.11 -12.09
CA ARG A 208 3.78 -21.91 -11.08
C ARG A 208 4.67 -23.00 -11.71
N GLY A 209 4.85 -22.96 -13.03
CA GLY A 209 5.65 -23.92 -13.79
C GLY A 209 7.17 -23.84 -13.53
N SER A 210 7.93 -24.56 -14.35
CA SER A 210 9.35 -24.90 -14.10
C SER A 210 10.37 -24.20 -15.01
N VAL A 211 9.94 -23.35 -15.94
CA VAL A 211 10.83 -22.51 -16.75
C VAL A 211 11.72 -21.67 -15.83
N ASN A 212 13.03 -21.66 -16.10
CA ASN A 212 14.04 -20.91 -15.34
C ASN A 212 15.08 -20.23 -16.26
N GLN A 213 14.63 -19.80 -17.44
CA GLN A 213 15.47 -19.18 -18.46
C GLN A 213 14.82 -17.88 -18.98
N ALA A 214 15.60 -16.80 -19.01
CA ALA A 214 15.23 -15.53 -19.60
C ALA A 214 15.21 -15.61 -21.13
N VAL A 215 14.44 -14.75 -21.80
CA VAL A 215 14.37 -14.65 -23.27
C VAL A 215 15.73 -14.37 -23.92
N ASN A 216 16.66 -13.74 -23.19
CA ASN A 216 18.05 -13.55 -23.61
C ASN A 216 18.94 -14.82 -23.49
N GLY A 217 18.35 -15.97 -23.16
CA GLY A 217 19.01 -17.27 -23.01
C GLY A 217 19.71 -17.51 -21.68
N LYS A 218 19.67 -16.59 -20.71
CA LYS A 218 20.33 -16.78 -19.39
C LYS A 218 19.48 -17.58 -18.42
N THR A 219 20.14 -18.44 -17.64
CA THR A 219 19.52 -19.09 -16.48
C THR A 219 19.21 -18.07 -15.38
N CYS A 220 18.02 -18.16 -14.81
CA CYS A 220 17.55 -17.37 -13.68
C CYS A 220 18.37 -17.62 -12.41
N LEU A 221 18.53 -16.57 -11.61
CA LEU A 221 19.01 -16.65 -10.23
C LEU A 221 17.94 -17.28 -9.34
N HIS A 222 18.37 -18.01 -8.32
CA HIS A 222 17.49 -18.51 -7.26
C HIS A 222 16.96 -17.36 -6.40
N TRP A 223 15.68 -17.38 -6.04
CA TRP A 223 15.07 -16.32 -5.22
C TRP A 223 15.63 -16.26 -3.78
N ASN A 224 16.20 -17.35 -3.27
CA ASN A 224 16.96 -17.40 -2.01
C ASN A 224 18.48 -17.18 -2.18
N SER A 225 18.94 -16.63 -3.32
CA SER A 225 20.35 -16.29 -3.51
C SER A 225 20.76 -15.10 -2.64
N HIS A 226 21.93 -15.18 -2.00
CA HIS A 226 22.43 -14.17 -1.08
C HIS A 226 22.60 -12.75 -1.68
N VAL A 227 22.64 -12.63 -3.02
CA VAL A 227 22.70 -11.34 -3.72
C VAL A 227 21.35 -10.63 -3.85
N LEU A 228 20.26 -11.28 -3.44
CA LEU A 228 18.88 -10.76 -3.51
C LEU A 228 18.31 -10.35 -2.13
N LEU A 229 19.09 -10.46 -1.05
CA LEU A 229 18.62 -10.17 0.32
C LEU A 229 18.15 -8.72 0.50
N ASP A 230 18.77 -7.77 -0.20
CA ASP A 230 18.41 -6.35 -0.20
C ASP A 230 17.43 -5.97 -1.34
N TYR A 231 16.99 -6.93 -2.17
CA TYR A 231 16.00 -6.72 -3.23
C TYR A 231 14.59 -6.92 -2.70
N PRO A 232 13.58 -6.13 -3.14
CA PRO A 232 12.22 -6.16 -2.58
C PRO A 232 11.45 -7.46 -2.83
N ILE A 233 11.91 -8.27 -3.79
CA ILE A 233 11.31 -9.52 -4.21
C ILE A 233 12.36 -10.61 -4.07
N ASN A 234 12.25 -11.44 -3.02
CA ASN A 234 13.18 -12.53 -2.75
C ASN A 234 12.49 -13.59 -1.87
N ALA A 235 13.10 -14.76 -1.67
CA ALA A 235 12.48 -15.88 -0.94
C ALA A 235 12.25 -15.66 0.57
N PHE A 236 12.64 -14.50 1.10
CA PHE A 236 12.46 -14.12 2.50
C PHE A 236 11.53 -12.90 2.67
N MET A 237 10.85 -12.47 1.60
CA MET A 237 9.79 -11.46 1.68
C MET A 237 8.55 -12.02 2.39
N GLU A 238 7.75 -11.15 3.02
CA GLU A 238 6.45 -11.53 3.59
C GLU A 238 5.53 -12.04 2.46
N ASP A 239 4.79 -13.13 2.73
CA ASP A 239 3.94 -13.86 1.76
C ASP A 239 4.64 -14.44 0.50
N ALA A 240 5.97 -14.67 0.50
CA ALA A 240 6.74 -15.24 -0.62
C ALA A 240 6.10 -16.50 -1.26
N ASP A 241 5.69 -17.47 -0.44
CA ASP A 241 5.06 -18.72 -0.88
C ASP A 241 3.77 -18.47 -1.69
N SER A 242 3.02 -17.40 -1.40
CA SER A 242 1.77 -17.06 -2.10
C SER A 242 2.03 -16.65 -3.56
N TYR A 243 3.19 -16.06 -3.83
CA TYR A 243 3.71 -15.76 -5.16
C TYR A 243 4.40 -16.96 -5.82
N GLY A 244 4.52 -18.08 -5.10
CA GLY A 244 5.31 -19.24 -5.50
C GLY A 244 6.81 -18.94 -5.53
N ILE A 245 7.29 -18.03 -4.68
CA ILE A 245 8.70 -17.67 -4.53
C ILE A 245 9.25 -18.47 -3.34
N GLY A 246 10.40 -19.13 -3.53
CA GLY A 246 11.01 -20.00 -2.51
C GLY A 246 12.41 -20.45 -2.93
N GLU A 247 12.87 -21.64 -2.47
CA GLU A 247 14.24 -22.14 -2.69
C GLU A 247 14.54 -22.64 -4.13
N HIS A 248 13.97 -22.02 -5.15
CA HIS A 248 14.14 -22.36 -6.57
C HIS A 248 14.50 -21.13 -7.43
N ASN A 249 14.79 -21.35 -8.72
CA ASN A 249 15.01 -20.29 -9.71
C ASN A 249 13.93 -20.25 -10.81
N PHE A 250 12.80 -20.93 -10.62
CA PHE A 250 11.69 -20.88 -11.57
C PHE A 250 11.13 -19.46 -11.68
N CYS A 251 10.76 -19.07 -12.90
CA CYS A 251 10.20 -17.76 -13.21
C CYS A 251 8.86 -17.55 -12.52
N ARG A 252 8.60 -16.32 -12.08
CA ARG A 252 7.34 -15.93 -11.41
C ARG A 252 6.93 -14.55 -11.92
N ASN A 253 5.71 -14.14 -11.60
CA ASN A 253 5.23 -12.79 -11.84
C ASN A 253 4.54 -12.26 -10.58
N PRO A 254 5.32 -11.88 -9.53
CA PRO A 254 4.79 -11.47 -8.24
C PRO A 254 4.18 -10.05 -8.22
N ASP A 255 4.55 -9.23 -9.19
CA ASP A 255 4.23 -7.82 -9.40
C ASP A 255 3.25 -7.59 -10.57
N GLU A 256 2.78 -8.67 -11.20
CA GLU A 256 1.69 -8.72 -12.19
C GLU A 256 2.00 -7.97 -13.51
N ASP A 257 3.27 -8.06 -13.96
CA ASP A 257 3.78 -7.59 -15.26
C ASP A 257 3.30 -8.47 -16.46
N GLU A 258 3.69 -8.16 -17.69
CA GLU A 258 3.21 -8.79 -18.94
C GLU A 258 3.30 -10.33 -18.93
N LYS A 259 4.42 -10.88 -18.43
CA LYS A 259 4.73 -12.32 -18.42
C LYS A 259 5.72 -12.68 -17.31
N PRO A 260 5.89 -13.97 -16.96
CA PRO A 260 6.82 -14.37 -15.91
C PRO A 260 8.25 -13.91 -16.20
N TRP A 261 8.96 -13.48 -15.16
CA TRP A 261 10.33 -12.99 -15.21
C TRP A 261 11.18 -13.59 -14.10
N CYS A 262 12.48 -13.28 -14.12
CA CYS A 262 13.40 -13.61 -13.05
C CYS A 262 14.61 -12.66 -12.97
N TYR A 263 15.29 -12.64 -11.83
CA TYR A 263 16.59 -11.99 -11.74
C TYR A 263 17.67 -12.79 -12.50
N ILE A 264 18.58 -12.08 -13.16
CA ILE A 264 19.67 -12.61 -13.97
C ILE A 264 20.99 -11.90 -13.64
N ARG A 265 22.12 -12.59 -13.83
CA ARG A 265 23.45 -11.97 -13.68
C ARG A 265 23.96 -11.45 -15.03
N LYS A 266 24.49 -10.22 -15.08
CA LYS A 266 25.08 -9.60 -16.28
C LYS A 266 26.27 -8.75 -15.85
N SER A 267 27.46 -9.05 -16.36
CA SER A 267 28.69 -8.31 -16.05
C SER A 267 28.88 -8.08 -14.53
N HIS A 268 28.68 -9.14 -13.75
CA HIS A 268 28.69 -9.18 -12.27
C HIS A 268 27.60 -8.37 -11.54
N LYS A 269 26.74 -7.62 -12.23
CA LYS A 269 25.53 -7.00 -11.67
C LYS A 269 24.34 -7.97 -11.71
N VAL A 270 23.36 -7.72 -10.84
CA VAL A 270 22.02 -8.30 -10.91
C VAL A 270 21.13 -7.35 -11.72
N GLU A 271 20.50 -7.89 -12.76
CA GLU A 271 19.41 -7.28 -13.52
C GLU A 271 18.20 -8.23 -13.49
N TRP A 272 17.09 -7.86 -14.10
CA TRP A 272 15.97 -8.76 -14.36
C TRP A 272 15.68 -8.81 -15.87
N ASP A 273 15.02 -9.88 -16.32
CA ASP A 273 14.51 -9.99 -17.69
C ASP A 273 13.33 -10.98 -17.70
N PHE A 274 12.46 -10.85 -18.71
CA PHE A 274 11.33 -11.75 -18.91
C PHE A 274 11.81 -13.16 -19.27
N CYS A 275 11.00 -14.16 -18.92
CA CYS A 275 11.28 -15.55 -19.20
C CYS A 275 10.74 -16.04 -20.54
N ASP A 276 11.37 -17.08 -21.03
CA ASP A 276 11.00 -17.81 -22.25
C ASP A 276 9.89 -18.83 -21.95
N VAL A 277 8.76 -18.33 -21.44
CA VAL A 277 7.53 -19.10 -21.19
C VAL A 277 6.58 -18.86 -22.35
N SER A 278 5.98 -19.91 -22.91
CA SER A 278 4.94 -19.76 -23.94
C SER A 278 3.55 -19.53 -23.32
N PRO A 279 2.67 -18.74 -23.96
CA PRO A 279 1.27 -18.66 -23.54
C PRO A 279 0.53 -19.96 -23.86
N CYS A 280 -0.42 -20.36 -23.02
CA CYS A 280 -1.18 -21.60 -23.24
C CYS A 280 -2.10 -21.50 -24.47
N SER A 281 -2.02 -22.49 -25.37
CA SER A 281 -2.72 -22.54 -26.67
C SER A 281 -4.22 -22.84 -26.56
N GLY A 282 -4.98 -21.93 -25.92
CA GLY A 282 -6.43 -22.08 -25.69
C GLY A 282 -7.31 -20.90 -26.11
N THR A 283 -6.75 -19.80 -26.63
CA THR A 283 -7.54 -18.63 -27.08
C THR A 283 -6.95 -17.92 -28.30
N ALA A 284 -6.55 -18.69 -29.31
CA ALA A 284 -6.05 -18.18 -30.59
C ALA A 284 -6.62 -18.99 -31.75
N GLU A 285 -7.80 -18.59 -32.24
CA GLU A 285 -8.26 -18.91 -33.60
C GLU A 285 -8.20 -17.64 -34.45
N GLU A 286 -8.02 -17.83 -35.76
CA GLU A 286 -7.48 -16.81 -36.67
C GLU A 286 -8.56 -15.97 -37.35
N SER A 287 -8.35 -14.66 -37.47
CA SER A 287 -9.30 -13.73 -38.08
C SER A 287 -9.05 -13.50 -39.58
N LEU A 288 -9.47 -14.45 -40.42
CA LEU A 288 -9.47 -14.34 -41.88
C LEU A 288 -10.89 -14.15 -42.46
N TRP A 289 -11.27 -12.88 -42.62
CA TRP A 289 -12.08 -12.21 -43.66
C TRP A 289 -12.83 -13.05 -44.75
N PRO A 290 -13.92 -12.53 -45.37
CA PRO A 290 -14.96 -11.58 -44.90
C PRO A 290 -16.41 -11.83 -45.47
N THR A 291 -17.37 -10.94 -45.13
CA THR A 291 -18.71 -10.72 -45.78
C THR A 291 -19.72 -11.90 -45.74
N ASP A 292 -21.05 -11.72 -45.81
CA ASP A 292 -21.94 -10.54 -46.00
C ASP A 292 -23.28 -10.74 -45.21
N SER A 293 -24.05 -9.66 -44.99
CA SER A 293 -25.53 -9.61 -44.83
C SER A 293 -26.24 -10.43 -43.72
N SER A 294 -27.34 -9.99 -43.08
CA SER A 294 -27.84 -8.66 -42.64
C SER A 294 -29.13 -8.86 -41.82
N THR A 295 -29.32 -8.11 -40.72
CA THR A 295 -30.58 -7.43 -40.29
C THR A 295 -30.43 -6.73 -38.93
N ASP A 296 -30.99 -5.52 -38.86
CA ASP A 296 -31.42 -4.75 -37.66
C ASP A 296 -30.38 -4.25 -36.63
N PRO A 297 -30.66 -3.10 -35.94
CA PRO A 297 -29.59 -2.20 -35.47
C PRO A 297 -29.12 -2.42 -34.01
N PRO A 298 -27.82 -2.18 -33.71
CA PRO A 298 -27.24 -2.40 -32.39
C PRO A 298 -27.55 -1.26 -31.39
N GLY A 299 -28.48 -1.51 -30.47
CA GLY A 299 -28.69 -0.66 -29.30
C GLY A 299 -27.58 -0.84 -28.26
N SER A 300 -26.68 0.15 -28.17
CA SER A 300 -25.58 0.27 -27.19
C SER A 300 -24.57 -0.89 -27.09
N ASN A 301 -23.34 -0.65 -27.59
CA ASN A 301 -22.18 -1.45 -27.21
C ASN A 301 -21.92 -1.34 -25.69
N GLU A 302 -21.89 -2.46 -24.96
CA GLU A 302 -21.41 -2.49 -23.57
C GLU A 302 -19.88 -2.38 -23.52
N ILE A 303 -19.39 -1.14 -23.61
CA ILE A 303 -17.96 -0.78 -23.60
C ILE A 303 -17.30 -1.02 -22.22
N PHE A 304 -18.09 -1.24 -21.16
CA PHE A 304 -17.62 -1.70 -19.85
C PHE A 304 -18.36 -2.96 -19.44
N LYS A 305 -17.65 -4.06 -19.21
CA LYS A 305 -18.27 -5.38 -18.95
C LYS A 305 -18.59 -5.61 -17.48
N THR A 306 -17.84 -5.00 -16.57
CA THR A 306 -18.03 -5.09 -15.13
C THR A 306 -17.63 -3.80 -14.43
N CYS A 307 -18.50 -3.23 -13.60
CA CYS A 307 -18.13 -2.14 -12.69
C CYS A 307 -17.35 -2.68 -11.47
N GLY A 308 -16.60 -1.80 -10.79
CA GLY A 308 -16.01 -2.08 -9.48
C GLY A 308 -14.92 -3.16 -9.46
N GLN A 309 -14.50 -3.66 -10.61
CA GLN A 309 -13.52 -4.74 -10.76
C GLN A 309 -12.19 -4.17 -11.28
N PRO A 310 -11.28 -3.70 -10.39
CA PRO A 310 -9.92 -3.36 -10.82
C PRO A 310 -9.21 -4.65 -11.24
N GLU A 311 -8.36 -4.59 -12.27
CA GLU A 311 -7.55 -5.77 -12.66
C GLU A 311 -6.52 -6.14 -11.58
N ILE A 312 -6.08 -5.15 -10.79
CA ILE A 312 -5.29 -5.35 -9.57
C ILE A 312 -6.24 -5.68 -8.42
N GLN A 313 -6.59 -6.96 -8.25
CA GLN A 313 -7.61 -7.41 -7.27
C GLN A 313 -7.03 -8.04 -5.99
N ARG A 314 -5.74 -7.84 -5.68
CA ARG A 314 -5.11 -8.34 -4.44
C ARG A 314 -5.17 -7.31 -3.30
N THR A 315 -5.72 -7.71 -2.16
CA THR A 315 -5.94 -6.84 -1.00
C THR A 315 -4.65 -6.46 -0.28
N LEU A 316 -4.22 -5.20 -0.42
CA LEU A 316 -3.09 -4.64 0.34
C LEU A 316 -3.41 -4.55 1.84
N LYS A 317 -2.73 -5.37 2.65
CA LYS A 317 -2.80 -5.27 4.11
C LYS A 317 -1.99 -4.07 4.61
N ARG A 318 -2.68 -2.96 4.86
CA ARG A 318 -2.36 -1.95 5.88
C ARG A 318 -0.95 -1.31 5.79
N ILE A 319 -0.78 -0.41 4.83
CA ILE A 319 0.23 0.67 4.91
C ILE A 319 -0.43 1.91 5.54
N TYR A 320 0.29 2.61 6.41
CA TYR A 320 -0.19 3.81 7.13
C TYR A 320 0.22 5.11 6.41
N GLY A 321 -0.52 6.21 6.63
CA GLY A 321 -0.08 7.58 6.31
C GLY A 321 -0.21 8.02 4.85
N GLY A 322 -1.19 7.50 4.10
CA GLY A 322 -1.41 7.85 2.69
C GLY A 322 -0.37 7.23 1.76
N ALA A 323 -0.72 6.10 1.14
CA ALA A 323 0.19 5.42 0.22
C ALA A 323 0.15 6.08 -1.17
N LYS A 324 1.29 6.18 -1.85
CA LYS A 324 1.32 6.42 -3.31
C LYS A 324 0.69 5.21 -3.98
N THR A 325 -0.43 5.40 -4.68
CA THR A 325 -1.11 4.28 -5.34
C THR A 325 -0.30 3.79 -6.54
N THR A 326 -0.47 2.52 -6.91
CA THR A 326 -0.06 2.03 -8.23
C THR A 326 -1.09 2.44 -9.28
N ALA A 327 -0.62 2.76 -10.49
CA ALA A 327 -1.51 3.13 -11.59
C ALA A 327 -2.45 1.96 -11.91
N GLY A 328 -3.77 2.23 -11.95
CA GLY A 328 -4.81 1.22 -12.20
C GLY A 328 -5.33 0.48 -10.97
N LYS A 329 -4.85 0.78 -9.75
CA LYS A 329 -5.42 0.25 -8.49
C LYS A 329 -6.78 0.88 -8.16
N HIS A 330 -6.96 2.17 -8.46
CA HIS A 330 -8.23 2.89 -8.35
C HIS A 330 -8.66 3.44 -9.73
N PRO A 331 -8.97 2.57 -10.72
CA PRO A 331 -9.07 2.93 -12.14
C PRO A 331 -10.32 3.75 -12.52
N TRP A 332 -11.19 4.02 -11.55
CA TRP A 332 -12.37 4.88 -11.69
C TRP A 332 -12.12 6.33 -11.29
N VAL A 333 -10.97 6.66 -10.70
CA VAL A 333 -10.68 8.03 -10.26
C VAL A 333 -10.52 8.96 -11.46
N ALA A 334 -11.21 10.09 -11.38
CA ALA A 334 -11.17 11.17 -12.35
C ALA A 334 -10.50 12.41 -11.75
N SER A 335 -9.68 13.08 -12.53
CA SER A 335 -9.15 14.43 -12.24
C SER A 335 -10.01 15.43 -12.99
N LEU A 336 -10.82 16.23 -12.27
CA LEU A 336 -11.53 17.38 -12.83
C LEU A 336 -10.55 18.56 -12.91
N GLN A 337 -10.54 19.23 -14.07
CA GLN A 337 -9.56 20.25 -14.40
C GLN A 337 -10.22 21.47 -15.06
N ILE A 338 -9.76 22.67 -14.69
CA ILE A 338 -10.06 23.91 -15.40
C ILE A 338 -9.08 24.08 -16.55
N LYS A 339 -9.58 24.32 -17.76
CA LYS A 339 -8.80 24.73 -18.93
C LYS A 339 -8.41 26.20 -18.82
N THR A 340 -7.11 26.49 -18.90
CA THR A 340 -6.61 27.87 -19.03
C THR A 340 -5.69 27.99 -20.25
N SER A 341 -5.50 29.21 -20.76
CA SER A 341 -4.70 29.49 -21.96
C SER A 341 -3.20 29.15 -21.87
N LYS A 342 -2.74 28.55 -20.77
CA LYS A 342 -1.34 28.13 -20.55
C LYS A 342 -1.20 26.67 -20.10
N ARG A 343 -2.04 26.20 -19.17
CA ARG A 343 -2.11 24.82 -18.69
C ARG A 343 -3.51 24.49 -18.14
N ASN A 344 -3.83 23.21 -18.09
CA ASN A 344 -5.00 22.73 -17.36
C ASN A 344 -4.60 22.48 -15.90
N THR A 345 -5.45 22.88 -14.95
CA THR A 345 -5.18 22.83 -13.51
C THR A 345 -6.23 21.95 -12.85
N HIS A 346 -5.79 20.97 -12.06
CA HIS A 346 -6.66 20.13 -11.24
C HIS A 346 -7.37 20.98 -10.17
N ILE A 347 -8.65 20.70 -9.92
CA ILE A 347 -9.45 21.37 -8.88
C ILE A 347 -10.15 20.40 -7.94
N CYS A 348 -10.61 19.26 -8.46
CA CYS A 348 -11.38 18.28 -7.71
C CYS A 348 -11.15 16.87 -8.26
N GLY A 349 -11.35 15.87 -7.41
CA GLY A 349 -11.59 14.50 -7.83
C GLY A 349 -12.97 14.29 -8.47
N GLY A 350 -13.15 13.08 -8.96
CA GLY A 350 -14.42 12.56 -9.45
C GLY A 350 -14.31 11.06 -9.63
N VAL A 351 -15.41 10.42 -10.06
CA VAL A 351 -15.46 8.97 -10.24
C VAL A 351 -16.27 8.57 -11.47
N LEU A 352 -15.66 7.77 -12.34
CA LEU A 352 -16.30 7.22 -13.54
C LEU A 352 -17.33 6.16 -13.13
N ILE A 353 -18.60 6.36 -13.49
CA ILE A 353 -19.70 5.43 -13.17
C ILE A 353 -20.33 4.79 -14.41
N LYS A 354 -20.17 5.42 -15.58
CA LYS A 354 -20.37 4.82 -16.93
C LYS A 354 -19.41 5.48 -17.93
N ALA A 355 -19.25 4.89 -19.11
CA ALA A 355 -18.38 5.39 -20.20
C ALA A 355 -18.40 6.92 -20.40
N CYS A 356 -19.60 7.53 -20.44
CA CYS A 356 -19.78 8.97 -20.66
C CYS A 356 -20.16 9.74 -19.39
N TRP A 357 -20.05 9.15 -18.19
CA TRP A 357 -20.61 9.71 -16.96
C TRP A 357 -19.64 9.63 -15.79
N VAL A 358 -19.24 10.81 -15.31
CA VAL A 358 -18.44 11.01 -14.10
C VAL A 358 -19.31 11.67 -13.03
N LEU A 359 -19.17 11.21 -11.80
CA LEU A 359 -19.82 11.75 -10.62
C LEU A 359 -18.77 12.55 -9.81
N THR A 360 -19.16 13.69 -9.24
CA THR A 360 -18.30 14.55 -8.40
C THR A 360 -19.18 15.36 -7.43
N ALA A 361 -18.57 16.18 -6.57
CA ALA A 361 -19.31 17.05 -5.67
C ALA A 361 -20.00 18.22 -6.42
N GLY A 362 -21.01 18.82 -5.80
CA GLY A 362 -21.70 20.00 -6.32
C GLY A 362 -20.84 21.26 -6.21
N HIS A 363 -20.13 21.43 -5.10
CA HIS A 363 -19.26 22.60 -4.86
C HIS A 363 -18.09 22.70 -5.85
N CYS A 364 -17.64 21.57 -6.43
CA CYS A 364 -16.62 21.54 -7.49
C CYS A 364 -17.05 22.21 -8.82
N ILE A 365 -18.32 22.60 -8.96
CA ILE A 365 -18.89 23.16 -10.19
C ILE A 365 -18.98 24.69 -10.12
N GLU A 366 -17.82 25.35 -10.13
CA GLU A 366 -17.73 26.80 -10.26
C GLU A 366 -17.66 27.29 -11.72
N GLN A 367 -17.27 26.40 -12.64
CA GLN A 367 -16.97 26.72 -14.04
C GLN A 367 -17.98 26.11 -15.02
N PRO A 368 -18.27 26.79 -16.15
CA PRO A 368 -19.14 26.25 -17.18
C PRO A 368 -18.45 25.11 -17.98
N ALA A 369 -19.24 24.31 -18.69
CA ALA A 369 -18.78 23.06 -19.31
C ALA A 369 -17.64 23.25 -20.32
N GLU A 370 -17.66 24.37 -21.05
CA GLU A 370 -16.65 24.76 -22.03
C GLU A 370 -15.26 24.95 -21.40
N ASN A 371 -15.22 25.36 -20.12
CA ASN A 371 -14.01 25.55 -19.34
C ASN A 371 -13.55 24.29 -18.59
N LEU A 372 -14.39 23.25 -18.46
CA LEU A 372 -14.07 22.02 -17.72
C LEU A 372 -13.59 20.88 -18.61
N GLN A 373 -12.66 20.11 -18.09
CA GLN A 373 -12.09 18.90 -18.70
C GLN A 373 -11.87 17.83 -17.62
N VAL A 374 -12.00 16.56 -18.00
CA VAL A 374 -11.78 15.41 -17.12
C VAL A 374 -10.68 14.53 -17.67
N ALA A 375 -9.70 14.17 -16.82
CA ALA A 375 -8.68 13.19 -17.13
C ALA A 375 -8.90 11.89 -16.30
N LEU A 376 -8.88 10.75 -16.98
CA LEU A 376 -9.06 9.40 -16.44
C LEU A 376 -7.77 8.59 -16.60
N GLY A 377 -7.50 7.65 -15.69
CA GLY A 377 -6.28 6.82 -15.73
C GLY A 377 -4.98 7.56 -15.40
N LYS A 378 -5.09 8.84 -15.02
CA LYS A 378 -3.99 9.69 -14.60
C LYS A 378 -3.41 9.22 -13.27
N GLN A 379 -2.09 9.32 -13.11
CA GLN A 379 -1.38 9.02 -11.87
C GLN A 379 -0.65 10.26 -11.34
N ASN A 380 -0.05 11.08 -12.21
CA ASN A 380 0.73 12.27 -11.84
C ASN A 380 0.20 13.58 -12.45
N LEU A 381 -0.16 14.55 -11.61
CA LEU A 381 -0.72 15.85 -12.06
C LEU A 381 0.25 16.70 -12.90
N LYS A 382 1.56 16.60 -12.66
CA LYS A 382 2.58 17.42 -13.34
C LYS A 382 3.15 16.79 -14.62
N LYS A 383 2.72 15.58 -14.99
CA LYS A 383 3.13 14.87 -16.21
C LYS A 383 1.93 14.65 -17.14
N ARG A 384 2.21 14.31 -18.39
CA ARG A 384 1.25 13.66 -19.29
C ARG A 384 1.74 12.24 -19.52
N GLU A 385 0.85 11.28 -19.29
CA GLU A 385 1.15 9.86 -19.29
C GLU A 385 0.38 9.17 -20.42
N HIS A 386 0.91 8.06 -20.93
CA HIS A 386 0.40 7.41 -22.15
C HIS A 386 -0.95 6.71 -21.93
N GLN A 387 -1.28 6.40 -20.67
CA GLN A 387 -2.53 5.76 -20.27
C GLN A 387 -3.70 6.74 -20.02
N GLU A 388 -3.46 8.06 -20.09
CA GLU A 388 -4.49 9.05 -19.81
C GLU A 388 -5.54 9.14 -20.93
N GLN A 389 -6.81 8.99 -20.57
CA GLN A 389 -7.94 9.34 -21.44
C GLN A 389 -8.54 10.68 -20.98
N VAL A 390 -8.67 11.64 -21.89
CA VAL A 390 -8.99 13.03 -21.56
C VAL A 390 -10.18 13.52 -22.37
N PHE A 391 -11.21 14.02 -21.69
CA PHE A 391 -12.50 14.38 -22.28
C PHE A 391 -12.93 15.77 -21.82
N ASP A 392 -13.38 16.61 -22.76
CA ASP A 392 -14.13 17.82 -22.41
C ASP A 392 -15.49 17.46 -21.80
N VAL A 393 -16.05 18.34 -20.98
CA VAL A 393 -17.42 18.18 -20.47
C VAL A 393 -18.42 18.63 -21.52
N GLU A 394 -19.39 17.78 -21.85
CA GLU A 394 -20.53 18.10 -22.73
C GLU A 394 -21.64 18.81 -21.95
N LYS A 395 -21.94 18.33 -20.74
CA LYS A 395 -23.04 18.82 -19.91
C LYS A 395 -22.74 18.61 -18.44
N ILE A 396 -23.12 19.59 -17.62
CA ILE A 396 -23.06 19.51 -16.16
C ILE A 396 -24.49 19.45 -15.61
N ILE A 397 -24.71 18.59 -14.62
CA ILE A 397 -26.01 18.43 -13.96
C ILE A 397 -25.76 18.38 -12.44
N VAL A 398 -25.71 19.56 -11.80
CA VAL A 398 -25.71 19.69 -10.34
C VAL A 398 -27.07 19.22 -9.78
N HIS A 399 -27.08 18.66 -8.57
CA HIS A 399 -28.33 18.25 -7.93
C HIS A 399 -29.24 19.45 -7.64
N TYR A 400 -30.53 19.34 -7.96
CA TYR A 400 -31.51 20.44 -7.88
C TYR A 400 -31.87 20.88 -6.45
N LYS A 401 -31.42 20.15 -5.42
CA LYS A 401 -31.45 20.56 -4.00
C LYS A 401 -30.08 20.96 -3.45
N TYR A 402 -29.05 21.06 -4.29
CA TYR A 402 -27.74 21.54 -3.86
C TYR A 402 -27.89 22.96 -3.29
N ARG A 403 -27.32 23.16 -2.11
CA ARG A 403 -27.28 24.45 -1.43
C ARG A 403 -26.12 24.44 -0.45
N GLU A 404 -25.45 25.57 -0.30
CA GLU A 404 -24.53 25.77 0.81
C GLU A 404 -25.22 26.62 1.88
N LYS A 405 -25.04 26.29 3.16
CA LYS A 405 -25.57 27.05 4.29
C LYS A 405 -24.54 27.07 5.40
N ASP A 406 -24.16 28.26 5.86
CA ASP A 406 -23.20 28.46 6.95
C ASP A 406 -21.85 27.71 6.74
N GLY A 407 -21.41 27.58 5.48
CA GLY A 407 -20.20 26.83 5.08
C GLY A 407 -20.42 25.32 4.87
N VAL A 408 -21.66 24.82 4.96
CA VAL A 408 -22.01 23.40 4.87
C VAL A 408 -22.73 23.11 3.54
N PRO A 409 -22.13 22.31 2.62
CA PRO A 409 -22.73 21.98 1.33
C PRO A 409 -23.71 20.79 1.44
N HIS A 410 -25.01 21.07 1.38
CA HIS A 410 -26.08 20.06 1.43
C HIS A 410 -26.44 19.53 0.04
N ASN A 411 -26.72 18.22 -0.07
CA ASN A 411 -26.94 17.53 -1.35
C ASN A 411 -25.79 17.76 -2.36
N ASP A 412 -24.55 17.69 -1.86
CA ASP A 412 -23.32 18.06 -2.57
C ASP A 412 -22.90 17.01 -3.60
N ILE A 413 -23.60 16.99 -4.74
CA ILE A 413 -23.41 16.02 -5.82
C ILE A 413 -23.75 16.60 -7.20
N ALA A 414 -22.91 16.28 -8.20
CA ALA A 414 -23.08 16.64 -9.59
C ALA A 414 -22.71 15.48 -10.53
N LEU A 415 -23.38 15.45 -11.69
CA LEU A 415 -23.05 14.58 -12.82
C LEU A 415 -22.40 15.39 -13.94
N LEU A 416 -21.31 14.84 -14.49
CA LEU A 416 -20.63 15.33 -15.68
C LEU A 416 -20.85 14.33 -16.83
N LYS A 417 -21.46 14.81 -17.92
CA LYS A 417 -21.53 14.08 -19.19
C LYS A 417 -20.25 14.38 -19.97
N LEU A 418 -19.47 13.35 -20.30
CA LEU A 418 -18.25 13.47 -21.09
C LEU A 418 -18.58 13.61 -22.57
N LYS A 419 -17.94 14.58 -23.24
CA LYS A 419 -18.05 14.79 -24.68
C LYS A 419 -17.30 13.68 -25.42
N PRO A 420 -17.92 12.94 -26.36
CA PRO A 420 -17.23 11.89 -27.11
C PRO A 420 -16.06 12.42 -27.94
N VAL A 421 -14.99 11.63 -28.01
CA VAL A 421 -13.85 11.78 -28.93
C VAL A 421 -13.94 10.63 -29.94
N ASP A 422 -13.88 10.95 -31.23
CA ASP A 422 -13.99 9.99 -32.34
C ASP A 422 -15.20 9.03 -32.24
N GLY A 423 -16.32 9.53 -31.69
CA GLY A 423 -17.57 8.78 -31.48
C GLY A 423 -17.65 7.96 -30.18
N HIS A 424 -16.60 7.95 -29.36
CA HIS A 424 -16.50 7.17 -28.13
C HIS A 424 -16.24 8.04 -26.89
N CYS A 425 -16.75 7.61 -25.75
CA CYS A 425 -16.42 8.20 -24.44
C CYS A 425 -15.21 7.45 -23.84
N ALA A 426 -15.12 7.33 -22.51
CA ALA A 426 -14.11 6.50 -21.88
C ALA A 426 -14.18 5.05 -22.41
N VAL A 427 -13.03 4.43 -22.63
CA VAL A 427 -12.87 3.04 -23.08
C VAL A 427 -12.25 2.22 -21.94
N GLU A 428 -12.79 1.02 -21.67
CA GLU A 428 -12.28 0.19 -20.58
C GLU A 428 -10.82 -0.22 -20.81
N THR A 429 -9.96 0.03 -19.82
CA THR A 429 -8.55 -0.40 -19.78
C THR A 429 -8.16 -0.73 -18.34
N LYS A 430 -6.98 -1.33 -18.11
CA LYS A 430 -6.47 -1.55 -16.74
C LYS A 430 -6.30 -0.27 -15.90
N TYR A 431 -6.31 0.90 -16.54
CA TYR A 431 -6.19 2.20 -15.88
C TYR A 431 -7.51 3.00 -15.84
N VAL A 432 -8.52 2.62 -16.64
CA VAL A 432 -9.80 3.33 -16.78
C VAL A 432 -10.94 2.32 -16.73
N LYS A 433 -11.64 2.25 -15.59
CA LYS A 433 -12.82 1.39 -15.35
C LYS A 433 -13.89 2.15 -14.59
N THR A 434 -15.11 1.62 -14.54
CA THR A 434 -16.21 2.22 -13.78
C THR A 434 -16.23 1.72 -12.33
N ALA A 435 -16.62 2.56 -11.37
CA ALA A 435 -17.00 2.12 -10.02
C ALA A 435 -18.46 1.62 -10.02
N CYS A 436 -18.81 0.66 -9.16
CA CYS A 436 -20.21 0.26 -9.00
C CYS A 436 -21.00 1.27 -8.16
N LEU A 437 -22.29 1.45 -8.49
CA LEU A 437 -23.23 2.19 -7.65
C LEU A 437 -23.91 1.20 -6.67
N PRO A 438 -23.76 1.36 -5.34
CA PRO A 438 -24.33 0.43 -4.37
C PRO A 438 -25.85 0.61 -4.28
N HIS A 439 -26.59 -0.50 -4.20
CA HIS A 439 -28.05 -0.51 -3.98
C HIS A 439 -28.43 -0.91 -2.54
N PHE A 440 -27.47 -0.83 -1.64
CA PHE A 440 -27.50 -1.28 -0.26
C PHE A 440 -26.61 -0.37 0.59
N PHE A 441 -26.76 -0.44 1.92
CA PHE A 441 -25.96 0.34 2.87
C PHE A 441 -24.89 -0.56 3.49
N PHE A 442 -23.64 -0.11 3.51
CA PHE A 442 -22.56 -0.81 4.21
C PHE A 442 -22.69 -0.64 5.73
N PRO A 443 -22.35 -1.66 6.54
CA PRO A 443 -22.44 -1.57 7.99
C PRO A 443 -21.41 -0.60 8.59
N VAL A 444 -21.73 -0.07 9.77
CA VAL A 444 -20.84 0.83 10.52
C VAL A 444 -19.56 0.10 10.91
N GLY A 445 -18.41 0.74 10.68
CA GLY A 445 -17.09 0.17 10.94
C GLY A 445 -16.45 -0.57 9.77
N THR A 446 -17.15 -0.73 8.64
CA THR A 446 -16.58 -1.24 7.37
C THR A 446 -15.36 -0.43 6.95
N ASP A 447 -14.34 -1.14 6.46
CA ASP A 447 -13.14 -0.58 5.84
C ASP A 447 -13.43 -0.13 4.40
N CYS A 448 -13.18 1.14 4.12
CA CYS A 448 -13.33 1.77 2.81
C CYS A 448 -12.05 2.53 2.44
N PHE A 449 -11.93 2.91 1.17
CA PHE A 449 -10.76 3.57 0.60
C PHE A 449 -11.15 4.94 0.04
N ILE A 450 -10.40 5.96 0.42
CA ILE A 450 -10.39 7.27 -0.24
C ILE A 450 -9.16 7.36 -1.14
N SER A 451 -9.29 8.05 -2.29
CA SER A 451 -8.23 8.15 -3.28
C SER A 451 -8.31 9.46 -4.07
N GLY A 452 -7.20 10.20 -4.14
CA GLY A 452 -7.13 11.52 -4.78
C GLY A 452 -5.73 12.14 -4.74
N TRP A 453 -5.64 13.43 -5.05
CA TRP A 453 -4.40 14.20 -5.17
C TRP A 453 -4.29 15.33 -4.12
N GLY A 454 -5.09 15.24 -3.05
CA GLY A 454 -5.20 16.28 -2.03
C GLY A 454 -3.92 16.56 -1.24
N MET A 455 -4.04 17.51 -0.32
CA MET A 455 -2.96 17.91 0.56
C MET A 455 -2.51 16.75 1.45
N THR A 456 -1.20 16.71 1.70
CA THR A 456 -0.54 15.71 2.56
C THR A 456 -0.40 16.22 4.00
N GLU A 457 0.11 15.38 4.91
CA GLU A 457 0.43 15.78 6.30
C GLU A 457 1.41 16.97 6.42
N THR A 458 2.01 17.42 5.31
CA THR A 458 2.90 18.59 5.21
C THR A 458 2.29 19.80 4.49
N ASP A 459 0.97 19.85 4.31
CA ASP A 459 0.23 20.96 3.65
C ASP A 459 0.62 21.20 2.17
N GLU A 460 1.26 20.22 1.53
CA GLU A 460 1.56 20.23 0.09
C GLU A 460 0.59 19.32 -0.69
N GLU A 461 0.03 19.83 -1.81
CA GLU A 461 -0.74 19.05 -2.79
C GLU A 461 0.07 17.86 -3.34
N SER A 462 -0.44 16.64 -3.22
CA SER A 462 0.25 15.48 -3.79
C SER A 462 0.11 15.45 -5.31
N HIS A 463 1.20 15.75 -6.02
CA HIS A 463 1.26 15.57 -7.48
C HIS A 463 1.21 14.10 -7.94
N GLN A 464 1.09 13.14 -7.01
CA GLN A 464 0.91 11.70 -7.23
C GLN A 464 -0.43 11.26 -6.64
N LEU A 465 -1.16 10.39 -7.33
CA LEU A 465 -2.40 9.83 -6.81
C LEU A 465 -2.09 9.03 -5.53
N LEU A 466 -2.77 9.37 -4.44
CA LEU A 466 -2.65 8.71 -3.14
C LEU A 466 -3.90 7.89 -2.85
N ASP A 467 -3.79 6.95 -1.92
CA ASP A 467 -4.95 6.36 -1.27
C ASP A 467 -4.75 6.05 0.23
N ALA A 468 -5.84 6.10 0.98
CA ALA A 468 -5.87 5.81 2.41
C ALA A 468 -7.10 5.00 2.80
N ASN A 469 -6.97 4.22 3.88
CA ASN A 469 -8.03 3.41 4.44
C ASN A 469 -8.75 4.17 5.58
N VAL A 470 -10.08 4.25 5.48
CA VAL A 470 -10.97 4.91 6.45
C VAL A 470 -12.08 3.95 6.88
N LYS A 471 -12.65 4.14 8.07
CA LYS A 471 -13.76 3.34 8.57
C LYS A 471 -15.06 4.14 8.62
N LEU A 472 -16.17 3.54 8.21
CA LEU A 472 -17.50 4.15 8.29
C LEU A 472 -17.90 4.42 9.76
N ILE A 473 -18.39 5.63 10.04
CA ILE A 473 -18.79 6.08 11.37
C ILE A 473 -20.32 6.18 11.42
N SER A 474 -20.94 5.78 12.54
CA SER A 474 -22.40 5.91 12.70
C SER A 474 -22.83 7.37 12.85
N GLN A 475 -24.00 7.73 12.32
CA GLN A 475 -24.52 9.10 12.41
C GLN A 475 -24.56 9.62 13.85
N LYS A 476 -25.01 8.80 14.82
CA LYS A 476 -24.98 9.13 16.27
C LYS A 476 -23.58 9.52 16.80
N LYS A 477 -22.49 9.03 16.19
CA LYS A 477 -21.11 9.42 16.56
C LYS A 477 -20.63 10.66 15.81
N CYS A 478 -21.02 10.86 14.55
CA CYS A 478 -20.58 12.03 13.79
C CYS A 478 -21.39 13.30 14.07
N SER A 479 -22.69 13.17 14.30
CA SER A 479 -23.56 14.25 14.79
C SER A 479 -23.34 14.60 16.27
N ALA A 480 -22.41 13.95 16.97
CA ALA A 480 -22.18 14.21 18.40
C ALA A 480 -21.51 15.59 18.62
N PRO A 481 -21.71 16.25 19.77
CA PRO A 481 -21.15 17.59 20.04
C PRO A 481 -19.61 17.69 19.97
N ARG A 482 -18.89 16.55 20.09
CA ARG A 482 -17.42 16.48 19.95
C ARG A 482 -16.95 16.29 18.50
N ALA A 483 -17.88 16.13 17.56
CA ALA A 483 -17.67 16.01 16.13
C ALA A 483 -18.40 17.19 15.44
N TYR A 484 -19.62 17.01 14.90
CA TYR A 484 -20.34 18.05 14.14
C TYR A 484 -21.70 18.46 14.73
N ASP A 485 -21.92 18.24 16.03
CA ASP A 485 -23.02 18.84 16.83
C ASP A 485 -24.36 19.01 16.07
N HIS A 486 -24.90 17.90 15.58
CA HIS A 486 -26.18 17.81 14.86
C HIS A 486 -26.32 18.61 13.54
N ILE A 487 -25.23 19.15 12.97
CA ILE A 487 -25.22 19.88 11.68
C ILE A 487 -25.53 18.97 10.46
N LEU A 488 -25.17 17.68 10.55
CA LEU A 488 -25.24 16.71 9.44
C LEU A 488 -26.67 16.20 9.17
N ASP A 489 -27.08 16.21 7.89
CA ASP A 489 -28.38 15.66 7.44
C ASP A 489 -28.26 14.27 6.76
N GLU A 490 -29.38 13.73 6.27
CA GLU A 490 -29.47 12.42 5.60
C GLU A 490 -28.79 12.34 4.22
N SER A 491 -28.25 13.45 3.71
CA SER A 491 -27.37 13.45 2.52
C SER A 491 -25.89 13.28 2.87
N MET A 492 -25.54 13.25 4.16
CA MET A 492 -24.16 13.22 4.65
C MET A 492 -23.90 12.03 5.58
N PHE A 493 -22.72 11.44 5.47
CA PHE A 493 -22.17 10.51 6.46
C PHE A 493 -20.69 10.80 6.68
N CYS A 494 -20.06 10.11 7.63
CA CYS A 494 -18.64 10.30 7.94
C CYS A 494 -17.84 9.01 7.88
N ALA A 495 -16.56 9.14 7.55
CA ALA A 495 -15.58 8.07 7.64
C ALA A 495 -14.23 8.63 8.10
N GLY A 496 -13.50 7.87 8.92
CA GLY A 496 -12.21 8.32 9.46
C GLY A 496 -11.75 7.51 10.66
N ASN A 497 -10.55 7.82 11.19
CA ASN A 497 -9.93 7.03 12.26
C ASN A 497 -10.08 7.66 13.65
N LEU A 498 -11.26 7.50 14.27
CA LEU A 498 -11.58 8.02 15.61
C LEU A 498 -10.65 7.55 16.76
N ARG A 499 -9.74 6.60 16.53
CA ARG A 499 -8.80 6.09 17.57
C ARG A 499 -7.37 6.62 17.43
N ARG A 500 -6.96 7.14 16.27
CA ARG A 500 -5.63 7.75 16.04
C ARG A 500 -5.75 8.84 14.97
N PRO A 501 -5.39 10.10 15.26
CA PRO A 501 -5.34 11.16 14.24
C PRO A 501 -4.33 10.84 13.14
N GLY A 502 -4.49 11.46 11.97
CA GLY A 502 -3.58 11.38 10.81
C GLY A 502 -4.21 10.90 9.50
N ALA A 503 -5.09 9.90 9.53
CA ALA A 503 -5.71 9.34 8.31
C ALA A 503 -7.14 9.85 8.10
N ASP A 504 -7.31 10.80 7.18
CA ASP A 504 -8.60 11.39 6.77
C ASP A 504 -8.52 11.96 5.33
N SER A 505 -9.64 12.42 4.77
CA SER A 505 -9.69 13.11 3.47
C SER A 505 -9.25 14.57 3.57
N CYS A 506 -8.51 15.07 2.57
CA CYS A 506 -7.92 16.41 2.59
C CYS A 506 -8.44 17.34 1.48
N GLN A 507 -8.12 18.63 1.59
CA GLN A 507 -8.39 19.62 0.53
C GLN A 507 -7.72 19.15 -0.78
N GLY A 508 -8.42 19.28 -1.91
CA GLY A 508 -7.98 18.75 -3.21
C GLY A 508 -8.40 17.29 -3.49
N ASP A 509 -8.87 16.53 -2.49
CA ASP A 509 -9.60 15.27 -2.73
C ASP A 509 -11.10 15.50 -3.00
N SER A 510 -11.61 16.73 -2.81
CA SER A 510 -13.00 17.15 -3.03
C SER A 510 -13.64 16.55 -4.29
N GLY A 511 -14.85 16.01 -4.16
CA GLY A 511 -15.55 15.31 -5.24
C GLY A 511 -14.98 13.93 -5.62
N GLY A 512 -13.80 13.56 -5.10
CA GLY A 512 -13.20 12.24 -5.25
C GLY A 512 -13.97 11.13 -4.50
N PRO A 513 -13.79 9.85 -4.88
CA PRO A 513 -14.59 8.77 -4.35
C PRO A 513 -14.11 8.26 -2.98
N LEU A 514 -15.07 7.99 -2.10
CA LEU A 514 -14.94 6.96 -1.06
C LEU A 514 -15.55 5.65 -1.59
N THR A 515 -14.71 4.63 -1.73
CA THR A 515 -15.11 3.29 -2.19
C THR A 515 -15.10 2.26 -1.08
N CYS A 516 -16.15 1.46 -0.98
CA CYS A 516 -16.25 0.33 -0.05
C CYS A 516 -16.33 -0.98 -0.85
N VAL A 517 -15.83 -2.09 -0.29
CA VAL A 517 -15.72 -3.38 -1.00
C VAL A 517 -16.74 -4.38 -0.50
N GLU A 518 -17.57 -4.90 -1.42
CA GLU A 518 -18.53 -5.99 -1.18
C GLU A 518 -18.27 -7.09 -2.22
N ASN A 519 -18.08 -8.35 -1.80
CA ASN A 519 -17.85 -9.50 -2.68
C ASN A 519 -16.76 -9.26 -3.77
N GLY A 520 -15.67 -8.59 -3.41
CA GLY A 520 -14.56 -8.25 -4.30
C GLY A 520 -14.82 -7.12 -5.30
N SER A 521 -16.01 -6.51 -5.28
CA SER A 521 -16.39 -5.36 -6.11
C SER A 521 -16.30 -4.05 -5.30
N TYR A 522 -15.73 -3.02 -5.92
CA TYR A 522 -15.63 -1.67 -5.36
C TYR A 522 -16.86 -0.84 -5.72
N TYR A 523 -17.56 -0.36 -4.69
CA TYR A 523 -18.74 0.49 -4.80
C TYR A 523 -18.41 1.91 -4.35
N VAL A 524 -18.72 2.93 -5.15
CA VAL A 524 -18.67 4.32 -4.67
C VAL A 524 -19.82 4.54 -3.69
N TYR A 525 -19.48 4.63 -2.41
CA TYR A 525 -20.46 4.80 -1.33
C TYR A 525 -20.57 6.27 -0.90
N GLY A 526 -19.47 7.03 -1.01
CA GLY A 526 -19.44 8.46 -0.77
C GLY A 526 -18.61 9.24 -1.79
N LEU A 527 -18.80 10.56 -1.76
CA LEU A 527 -17.92 11.53 -2.40
C LEU A 527 -17.33 12.42 -1.31
N VAL A 528 -16.04 12.76 -1.39
CA VAL A 528 -15.40 13.72 -0.47
C VAL A 528 -16.12 15.06 -0.61
N SER A 529 -16.64 15.60 0.50
CA SER A 529 -17.43 16.84 0.49
C SER A 529 -16.77 17.94 1.31
N TRP A 530 -16.64 17.77 2.64
CA TRP A 530 -16.03 18.78 3.51
C TRP A 530 -15.51 18.21 4.84
N GLY A 531 -14.88 19.05 5.65
CA GLY A 531 -14.47 18.74 7.02
C GLY A 531 -13.62 19.86 7.64
N ASP A 532 -13.51 19.88 8.97
CA ASP A 532 -12.83 20.96 9.72
C ASP A 532 -11.29 21.00 9.56
N GLY A 533 -10.69 19.97 8.95
CA GLY A 533 -9.25 19.87 8.71
C GLY A 533 -8.75 18.42 8.76
N CYS A 534 -7.66 18.14 8.02
CA CYS A 534 -7.11 16.80 7.86
C CYS A 534 -6.76 16.11 9.19
N GLY A 535 -7.30 14.91 9.44
CA GLY A 535 -6.87 14.02 10.50
C GLY A 535 -7.13 14.51 11.93
N LEU A 536 -7.94 15.55 12.11
CA LEU A 536 -8.19 16.20 13.41
C LEU A 536 -8.87 15.26 14.42
N LYS A 537 -8.43 15.33 15.69
CA LYS A 537 -8.89 14.42 16.75
C LYS A 537 -10.39 14.61 17.02
N ASN A 538 -11.17 13.55 16.76
CA ASN A 538 -12.64 13.48 16.83
C ASN A 538 -13.41 14.22 15.71
N LYS A 539 -12.74 14.78 14.70
CA LYS A 539 -13.33 15.48 13.56
C LYS A 539 -13.05 14.68 12.27
N PRO A 540 -13.87 13.65 11.95
CA PRO A 540 -13.69 12.83 10.75
C PRO A 540 -14.19 13.58 9.49
N GLY A 541 -13.66 13.25 8.30
CA GLY A 541 -14.18 13.77 7.04
C GLY A 541 -15.67 13.49 6.81
N VAL A 542 -16.34 14.42 6.13
CA VAL A 542 -17.77 14.37 5.77
C VAL A 542 -17.92 14.10 4.28
N TYR A 543 -18.80 13.15 3.95
CA TYR A 543 -18.96 12.59 2.61
C TYR A 543 -20.43 12.61 2.19
N THR A 544 -20.69 12.98 0.93
CA THR A 544 -22.05 12.93 0.34
C THR A 544 -22.46 11.48 0.14
N GLN A 545 -23.61 11.07 0.71
CA GLN A 545 -24.07 9.68 0.67
C GLN A 545 -24.67 9.31 -0.70
N VAL A 546 -23.89 8.60 -1.53
CA VAL A 546 -24.28 8.28 -2.92
C VAL A 546 -25.54 7.41 -2.99
N THR A 547 -25.78 6.56 -1.99
CA THR A 547 -27.00 5.73 -1.92
C THR A 547 -28.30 6.55 -1.88
N THR A 548 -28.27 7.74 -1.27
CA THR A 548 -29.41 8.66 -1.20
C THR A 548 -29.78 9.25 -2.58
N PHE A 549 -28.84 9.29 -3.54
CA PHE A 549 -29.01 9.94 -4.85
C PHE A 549 -29.19 8.99 -6.04
N LEU A 550 -29.18 7.67 -5.83
CA LEU A 550 -29.23 6.65 -6.91
C LEU A 550 -30.40 6.82 -7.89
N SER A 551 -31.57 7.22 -7.39
CA SER A 551 -32.77 7.45 -8.19
C SER A 551 -32.61 8.66 -9.13
N TRP A 552 -32.03 9.76 -8.64
CA TRP A 552 -31.66 10.93 -9.43
C TRP A 552 -30.55 10.60 -10.44
N ILE A 553 -29.49 9.88 -10.02
CA ILE A 553 -28.39 9.45 -10.91
C ILE A 553 -28.94 8.64 -12.09
N LYS A 554 -29.73 7.59 -11.81
CA LYS A 554 -30.34 6.76 -12.87
C LYS A 554 -31.29 7.55 -13.76
N SER A 555 -32.13 8.40 -13.17
CA SER A 555 -33.09 9.25 -13.89
C SER A 555 -32.40 10.19 -14.87
N LYS A 556 -31.35 10.91 -14.43
CA LYS A 556 -30.60 11.86 -15.28
C LYS A 556 -29.80 11.17 -16.38
N ILE A 557 -29.11 10.07 -16.07
CA ILE A 557 -28.43 9.27 -17.09
C ILE A 557 -29.45 8.79 -18.15
N GLN A 558 -30.62 8.28 -17.73
CA GLN A 558 -31.63 7.77 -18.65
C GLN A 558 -32.32 8.86 -19.48
N SER A 559 -32.59 10.04 -18.93
CA SER A 559 -33.19 11.14 -19.70
C SER A 559 -32.25 11.64 -20.79
N GLU A 560 -30.96 11.82 -20.46
CA GLU A 560 -29.96 12.35 -21.38
C GLU A 560 -29.53 11.33 -22.45
N SER A 561 -29.67 10.01 -22.18
CA SER A 561 -29.59 8.97 -23.20
C SER A 561 -30.79 8.93 -24.15
N ARG A 562 -31.96 9.47 -23.74
CA ARG A 562 -33.16 9.54 -24.60
C ARG A 562 -33.20 10.79 -25.47
N SER A 563 -32.59 11.89 -25.06
CA SER A 563 -32.47 13.13 -25.85
C SER A 563 -31.46 13.06 -27.01
N LEU A 564 -31.07 11.86 -27.43
CA LEU A 564 -30.25 11.57 -28.60
C LEU A 564 -31.04 10.81 -29.69
N HIS A 565 -32.37 10.73 -29.52
CA HIS A 565 -33.38 10.25 -30.47
C HIS A 565 -34.53 11.27 -30.52
#